data_AF-A0A3M1PN87-F1
#
_entry.id   AF-A0A3M1PN87-F1
#
_cell.length_a   1.000
_cell.length_b   1.000
_cell.length_c   1.000
_cell.angle_alpha   90.00
_cell.angle_beta   90.00
_cell.angle_gamma   90.00
#
_symmetry.space_group_name_H-M   'P 1'
#
loop_
_entity.id
_entity.type
_entity.pdbx_description
1 polymer ?
#
loop_
_entity_poly.entity_id
_entity_poly.type
_entity_poly.pdbx_seq_one_letter_code
_entity_poly.pdbx_strand_id
1 'polypeptide(L)'
;MNLEDPFALPQDSPFYGSEHRQFQAAVRRFVDREIIPFINDWEEAGRIPRALHEKAAEAGLLGLGYPEKLGGTPADSFFSL
;
A
#
# COMPACT_ATOMS: atom_id res chain seq x y z
N MET A 1 8.16 18.37 -7.64
CA MET A 1 8.78 17.35 -6.78
C MET A 1 9.01 18.01 -5.44
N ASN A 2 8.33 17.58 -4.38
CA ASN A 2 8.57 18.16 -3.07
C ASN A 2 9.94 17.66 -2.58
N LEU A 3 10.84 18.56 -2.19
CA LEU A 3 12.20 18.20 -1.79
C LEU A 3 12.25 17.61 -0.37
N GLU A 4 11.15 17.69 0.38
CA GLU A 4 11.04 17.18 1.75
C GLU A 4 10.52 15.73 1.85
N ASP A 5 9.79 15.24 0.84
CA ASP A 5 9.46 13.82 0.66
C ASP A 5 9.63 13.46 -0.83
N PRO A 6 10.71 12.76 -1.23
CA PRO A 6 10.96 12.40 -2.62
C PRO A 6 9.90 11.45 -3.19
N PHE A 7 9.06 10.85 -2.34
CA PHE A 7 7.94 9.99 -2.73
C PHE A 7 6.58 10.70 -2.69
N ALA A 8 6.53 12.00 -2.39
CA ALA A 8 5.30 12.77 -2.46
C ALA A 8 4.84 12.88 -3.92
N LEU A 9 3.73 12.20 -4.21
CA LEU A 9 3.03 12.34 -5.49
C LEU A 9 2.53 13.79 -5.66
N PRO A 10 2.47 14.32 -6.89
CA PRO A 10 1.82 15.59 -7.17
C PRO A 10 0.40 15.56 -6.59
N GLN A 11 0.13 16.43 -5.62
CA GLN A 11 -1.13 16.41 -4.85
C GLN A 11 -2.36 16.79 -5.70
N ASP A 12 -2.13 17.35 -6.89
CA ASP A 12 -3.13 18.04 -7.70
C ASP A 12 -3.41 17.36 -9.05
N SER A 13 -3.14 16.06 -9.19
CA SER A 13 -3.57 15.36 -10.42
C SER A 13 -5.10 15.22 -10.42
N PRO A 14 -5.77 15.56 -11.55
CA PRO A 14 -7.24 15.52 -11.64
C PRO A 14 -7.81 14.10 -11.55
N PHE A 15 -6.96 13.08 -11.56
CA PHE A 15 -7.33 11.67 -11.48
C PHE A 15 -7.35 11.12 -10.04
N TYR A 16 -6.88 11.87 -9.03
CA TYR A 16 -6.81 11.39 -7.65
C TYR A 16 -7.83 12.07 -6.72
N GLY A 17 -8.74 11.25 -6.17
CA GLY A 17 -9.77 11.66 -5.22
C GLY A 17 -9.37 11.55 -3.74
N SER A 18 -10.33 11.79 -2.85
CA SER A 18 -10.17 11.60 -1.40
C SER A 18 -9.93 10.14 -1.03
N GLU A 19 -10.57 9.20 -1.71
CA GLU A 19 -10.45 7.75 -1.47
C GLU A 19 -9.06 7.24 -1.79
N HIS A 20 -8.49 7.68 -2.91
CA HIS A 20 -7.10 7.42 -3.26
C HIS A 20 -6.12 7.92 -2.19
N ARG A 21 -6.35 9.13 -1.65
CA ARG A 21 -5.51 9.67 -0.57
C ARG A 21 -5.64 8.86 0.73
N GLN A 22 -6.85 8.39 1.05
CA GLN A 22 -7.06 7.50 2.20
C GLN A 22 -6.34 6.18 2.01
N PHE A 23 -6.42 5.58 0.82
CA PHE A 23 -5.71 4.36 0.48
C PHE A 23 -4.19 4.56 0.53
N GLN A 24 -3.67 5.61 -0.10
CA GLN A 24 -2.24 5.97 -0.03
C GLN A 24 -1.77 6.10 1.42
N ALA A 25 -2.54 6.79 2.27
CA ALA A 25 -2.20 6.93 3.68
C ALA A 25 -2.23 5.59 4.43
N ALA A 26 -3.15 4.69 4.10
CA ALA A 26 -3.19 3.34 4.65
C ALA A 26 -1.97 2.51 4.25
N VAL A 27 -1.61 2.52 2.96
CA VAL A 27 -0.40 1.86 2.44
C VAL A 27 0.85 2.42 3.09
N ARG A 28 0.98 3.75 3.21
CA ARG A 28 2.15 4.39 3.85
C ARG A 28 2.29 3.91 5.30
N ARG A 29 1.20 3.89 6.07
CA ARG A 29 1.21 3.37 7.45
C ARG A 29 1.62 1.91 7.53
N PHE A 30 1.21 1.08 6.56
CA PHE A 30 1.64 -0.32 6.49
C PHE A 30 3.15 -0.41 6.22
N VAL A 31 3.66 0.32 5.23
CA VAL A 31 5.09 0.35 4.88
C VAL A 31 5.94 0.83 6.08
N ASP A 32 5.55 1.93 6.72
CA ASP A 32 6.29 2.52 7.84
C ASP A 32 6.38 1.58 9.05
N ARG A 33 5.36 0.74 9.27
CA ARG A 33 5.29 -0.17 10.43
C ARG A 33 5.85 -1.55 10.14
N GLU A 34 5.55 -2.10 8.97
CA GLU A 34 5.76 -3.51 8.66
C GLU A 34 6.95 -3.76 7.74
N ILE A 35 7.49 -2.74 7.07
CA ILE A 35 8.58 -2.89 6.09
C ILE A 35 9.82 -2.08 6.50
N ILE A 36 9.69 -0.77 6.68
CA ILE A 36 10.84 0.12 6.92
C ILE A 36 11.75 -0.35 8.06
N PRO A 37 11.24 -0.83 9.22
CA PRO A 37 12.11 -1.26 10.31
C PRO A 37 12.95 -2.51 10.01
N PHE A 38 12.61 -3.28 8.98
CA PHE A 38 13.15 -4.62 8.75
C PHE A 38 13.81 -4.80 7.38
N ILE A 39 13.66 -3.85 6.47
CA ILE A 39 14.08 -4.01 5.06
C ILE A 39 15.58 -4.28 4.91
N ASN A 40 16.44 -3.63 5.70
CA ASN A 40 17.89 -3.84 5.64
C ASN A 40 18.28 -5.29 5.95
N ASP A 41 17.68 -5.89 6.98
CA ASP A 41 17.94 -7.28 7.37
C ASP A 41 17.48 -8.26 6.29
N TRP A 42 16.37 -7.94 5.61
CA TRP A 42 15.83 -8.77 4.53
C TRP A 42 16.68 -8.68 3.26
N GLU A 43 17.21 -7.49 2.95
CA GLU A 43 18.15 -7.27 1.87
C GLU A 43 19.45 -8.05 2.11
N GLU A 44 20.03 -7.95 3.30
CA GLU A 44 21.23 -8.72 3.67
C GLU A 44 20.98 -10.24 3.62
N ALA A 45 19.82 -10.69 4.11
CA ALA A 45 19.44 -12.10 4.06
C ALA A 45 19.00 -12.58 2.66
N GLY A 46 18.83 -11.68 1.69
CA GLY A 46 18.34 -11.97 0.34
C GLY A 46 16.93 -12.57 0.29
N ARG A 47 16.10 -12.33 1.32
CA ARG A 47 14.74 -12.91 1.40
C ARG A 47 13.79 -12.04 2.22
N ILE A 48 12.54 -12.00 1.78
CA ILE A 48 11.42 -11.37 2.49
C ILE A 48 10.65 -12.44 3.29
N PRO A 49 10.29 -12.19 4.56
CA PRO A 49 9.54 -13.15 5.36
C PRO A 49 8.14 -13.38 4.80
N ARG A 50 7.70 -14.65 4.76
CA ARG A 50 6.37 -15.00 4.25
C ARG A 50 5.23 -14.37 5.08
N ALA A 51 5.45 -14.19 6.38
CA ALA A 51 4.53 -13.51 7.29
C ALA A 51 4.18 -12.07 6.85
N LEU A 52 5.04 -11.38 6.09
CA LEU A 52 4.70 -10.06 5.54
C LEU A 52 3.50 -10.13 4.58
N HIS A 53 3.40 -11.21 3.80
CA HIS A 53 2.30 -11.40 2.86
C HIS A 53 0.98 -11.65 3.58
N GLU A 54 1.01 -12.38 4.71
CA GLU A 54 -0.16 -12.61 5.57
C GLU A 54 -0.66 -11.28 6.13
N LYS A 55 0.24 -10.45 6.68
CA LYS A 55 -0.10 -9.10 7.16
C LYS A 55 -0.65 -8.21 6.06
N ALA A 56 -0.09 -8.26 4.85
CA ALA A 56 -0.58 -7.49 3.71
C ALA A 56 -1.97 -7.97 3.25
N ALA A 57 -2.24 -9.28 3.33
CA ALA A 57 -3.55 -9.85 3.04
C ALA A 57 -4.60 -9.40 4.07
N GLU A 58 -4.28 -9.48 5.36
CA GLU A 58 -5.15 -9.00 6.45
C GLU A 58 -5.44 -7.50 6.36
N ALA A 59 -4.47 -6.72 5.89
CA ALA A 59 -4.64 -5.29 5.61
C ALA A 59 -5.45 -5.00 4.32
N GLY A 60 -5.89 -6.02 3.59
CA GLY A 60 -6.69 -5.87 2.36
C GLY A 60 -5.89 -5.37 1.16
N LEU A 61 -4.56 -5.38 1.22
CA LEU A 61 -3.68 -4.80 0.19
C LEU A 61 -3.46 -5.72 -1.02
N LEU A 62 -3.70 -7.03 -0.86
CA LEU A 62 -3.48 -8.02 -1.91
C LEU A 62 -4.75 -8.38 -2.71
N GLY A 63 -5.93 -8.04 -2.19
CA GLY A 63 -7.23 -8.40 -2.75
C GLY A 63 -7.92 -7.30 -3.55
N LEU A 64 -7.20 -6.24 -3.92
CA LEU A 64 -7.78 -5.04 -4.55
C LEU A 64 -8.43 -5.37 -5.90
N GLY A 65 -9.64 -4.87 -6.11
CA GLY A 65 -10.42 -5.08 -7.34
C GLY A 65 -11.15 -6.43 -7.40
N TYR A 66 -11.00 -7.28 -6.38
CA TYR A 66 -11.73 -8.55 -6.29
C TYR A 66 -13.00 -8.41 -5.43
N PRO A 67 -14.06 -9.19 -5.74
CA PRO A 67 -15.26 -9.23 -4.91
C PRO A 67 -14.99 -9.68 -3.46
N GLU A 68 -15.70 -9.10 -2.50
CA GLU A 68 -15.59 -9.49 -1.07
C GLU A 68 -15.83 -10.98 -0.83
N LYS A 69 -16.73 -11.61 -1.59
CA LYS A 69 -16.99 -13.06 -1.50
C LYS A 69 -15.77 -13.94 -1.79
N LEU A 70 -14.72 -13.38 -2.39
CA LEU A 70 -13.44 -14.04 -2.66
C LEU A 70 -12.34 -13.57 -1.69
N GLY A 71 -12.66 -12.77 -0.67
CA GLY A 71 -11.70 -12.12 0.22
C GLY A 71 -11.06 -10.87 -0.39
N GLY A 72 -11.66 -10.29 -1.43
CA GLY A 72 -11.19 -9.08 -2.09
C GLY A 72 -11.72 -7.78 -1.48
N THR A 73 -11.09 -6.68 -1.86
CA THR A 73 -11.55 -5.32 -1.57
C THR A 73 -12.10 -4.75 -2.89
N PRO A 74 -13.42 -4.51 -2.99
CA PRO A 74 -13.99 -3.86 -4.17
C PRO A 74 -13.31 -2.51 -4.37
N ALA A 75 -12.78 -2.30 -5.57
CA ALA A 75 -12.21 -1.03 -6.00
C ALA A 75 -12.33 -0.99 -7.53
N ASP A 76 -12.60 0.17 -8.11
CA ASP A 76 -12.51 0.32 -9.56
C ASP A 76 -11.03 0.35 -10.05
N SER A 77 -10.82 0.37 -11.37
CA SER A 77 -9.47 0.42 -11.99
C SER A 77 -8.65 1.65 -11.59
N PHE A 78 -9.30 2.66 -11.00
CA PHE A 78 -8.72 3.89 -10.49
C PHE A 78 -9.00 4.06 -8.99
N PHE A 79 -9.20 3.00 -8.20
CA PHE A 79 -9.44 3.13 -6.75
C PHE A 79 -10.49 4.17 -6.29
N SER A 80 -11.56 4.39 -7.06
CA SER A 80 -12.82 4.86 -6.47
C SER A 80 -13.48 3.67 -5.79
N LEU A 81 -13.86 3.85 -4.53
CA LEU A 81 -14.57 2.84 -3.73
C LEU A 81 -16.07 2.89 -4.00
#